data_AF-A0AAN6PA72-F1
#
_entry.id   AF-A0AAN6PA72-F1
#
_cell.length_a   1.000
_cell.length_b   1.000
_cell.length_c   1.000
_cell.angle_alpha   90.00
_cell.angle_beta   90.00
_cell.angle_gamma   90.00
#
_symmetry.space_group_name_H-M   'P 1'
#
loop_
_entity.id
_entity.type
_entity.pdbx_description
1 polymer ?
#
loop_
_entity_poly.entity_id
_entity_poly.type
_entity_poly.pdbx_seq_one_letter_code
_entity_poly.pdbx_strand_id
1 'polypeptide(L)'
;MPSTRSGLLATSLLALVASVSSLPSGLARRQAATYTFSGCYIDNSDGHRALPAASYADDHMTIASCAAFCSSFKYFGLEYARECYCDNAISAAATSVDELDCSFPCAGDASATCGAGDRLSVYENTAPVVGPAPAQLDGIPYVGCFHEGPQRVLPFKGLSAPDMTAAKCAANCEGYTYFGTEYGSECYCGNDVPTIAAPASECSMACSGDNSQLCGAGDRLTVYGPVKVAPTTLAPVGDYVYQGCYTDGPERVLAGKTLHDDHMTLELCAATCSAYAWYGVEYGKECYCGTELASSSVQEPQSGCTMTCGGNHDQVCGDSNRLSVYHNPSVTPGTGGAGSAPHAPVGDFQYQSCWTDDVYDRSLKGASYAADDMTLESCAAFCSDFTYFGVEYSRECYCDNTALGAAANEQDCSELCMGDSASWCGGPSRLNLYKKKPEEPEPEPTSDGCPGSAPASAVLLNGAFECAALDPWVVNTNVGGQVTNVAGSKDGSKMLQVFSNFYQEWKATNINIYQILHTVPGQEYQLSFDMAMGGGGGNNWNVAVGSHAPFASGNSGWSDWKTFSTTFTAVGSDKLSLQFNSVQWAYATFYFDNFVIKKVAATQAP
;
A
#
# COMPACT_ATOMS: atom_id res chain seq x y z
N MET A 1 -88.49 42.36 -39.02
CA MET A 1 -88.59 42.20 -37.55
C MET A 1 -89.30 40.88 -37.27
N PRO A 2 -88.96 40.12 -36.23
CA PRO A 2 -87.64 39.62 -35.84
C PRO A 2 -87.67 38.08 -35.61
N SER A 3 -86.51 37.48 -35.29
CA SER A 3 -86.29 36.47 -34.21
C SER A 3 -87.16 35.17 -34.22
N THR A 4 -86.66 33.94 -34.03
CA THR A 4 -85.66 33.44 -33.07
C THR A 4 -85.44 31.92 -33.28
N ARG A 5 -84.18 31.49 -33.12
CA ARG A 5 -83.64 30.26 -32.49
C ARG A 5 -84.19 28.84 -32.78
N SER A 6 -83.26 28.04 -33.29
CA SER A 6 -82.73 26.74 -32.80
C SER A 6 -83.63 25.51 -32.60
N GLY A 7 -83.29 24.45 -33.34
CA GLY A 7 -83.62 23.06 -33.03
C GLY A 7 -82.91 22.10 -34.00
N LEU A 8 -82.19 21.12 -33.45
CA LEU A 8 -81.38 20.07 -34.11
C LEU A 8 -82.17 19.17 -35.10
N LEU A 9 -81.45 18.63 -36.10
CA LEU A 9 -81.43 17.23 -36.62
C LEU A 9 -81.31 17.18 -38.16
N ALA A 10 -80.26 16.50 -38.65
CA ALA A 10 -80.25 15.72 -39.90
C ALA A 10 -78.87 15.05 -40.09
N THR A 11 -78.68 13.78 -39.75
CA THR A 11 -78.78 12.61 -40.66
C THR A 11 -78.07 12.74 -42.01
N SER A 12 -76.93 12.04 -42.11
CA SER A 12 -76.57 11.05 -43.15
C SER A 12 -76.62 11.46 -44.63
N LEU A 13 -75.43 11.60 -45.25
CA LEU A 13 -75.22 11.26 -46.65
C LEU A 13 -74.11 10.19 -46.76
N LEU A 14 -74.48 9.06 -47.38
CA LEU A 14 -73.62 7.94 -47.75
C LEU A 14 -72.56 8.38 -48.78
N ALA A 15 -71.31 7.99 -48.57
CA ALA A 15 -70.26 7.98 -49.58
C ALA A 15 -70.06 6.56 -50.13
N LEU A 16 -69.96 6.50 -51.47
CA LEU A 16 -69.87 5.31 -52.31
C LEU A 16 -68.53 4.59 -52.13
N VAL A 17 -68.60 3.26 -52.05
CA VAL A 17 -67.47 2.34 -51.86
C VAL A 17 -66.78 2.08 -53.21
N ALA A 18 -65.45 2.25 -53.27
CA ALA A 18 -64.60 1.61 -54.27
C ALA A 18 -63.37 1.02 -53.57
N SER A 19 -63.23 -0.29 -53.72
CA SER A 19 -62.28 -1.21 -53.11
C SER A 19 -60.82 -0.93 -53.50
N VAL A 20 -59.96 -0.70 -52.51
CA VAL A 20 -58.50 -0.79 -52.64
C VAL A 20 -58.05 -2.20 -52.28
N SER A 21 -57.64 -2.93 -53.31
CA SER A 21 -56.93 -4.20 -53.23
C SER A 21 -55.57 -3.97 -52.56
N SER A 22 -55.34 -4.66 -51.45
CA SER A 22 -54.03 -4.74 -50.81
C SER A 22 -53.05 -5.51 -51.70
N LEU A 23 -51.96 -4.85 -52.10
CA LEU A 23 -50.75 -5.48 -52.62
C LEU A 23 -49.63 -5.42 -51.56
N PRO A 24 -48.74 -6.42 -51.54
CA PRO A 24 -47.95 -6.77 -50.38
C PRO A 24 -46.77 -5.82 -50.19
N SER A 25 -46.52 -5.46 -48.94
CA SER A 25 -45.33 -4.76 -48.47
C SER A 25 -44.09 -5.64 -48.69
N GLY A 26 -43.47 -5.50 -49.86
CA GLY A 26 -42.16 -6.06 -50.17
C GLY A 26 -41.08 -5.39 -49.32
N LEU A 27 -40.55 -6.16 -48.38
CA LEU A 27 -39.24 -6.10 -47.75
C LEU A 27 -38.26 -5.01 -48.25
N ALA A 28 -38.20 -3.90 -47.53
CA ALA A 28 -36.93 -3.24 -47.23
C ALA A 28 -36.81 -3.24 -45.71
N ARG A 29 -36.25 -4.33 -45.17
CA ARG A 29 -35.82 -4.40 -43.78
C ARG A 29 -34.78 -3.28 -43.62
N ARG A 30 -35.12 -2.17 -42.95
CA ARG A 30 -34.13 -1.23 -42.44
C ARG A 30 -33.21 -2.05 -41.54
N GLN A 31 -32.05 -2.42 -42.05
CA GLN A 31 -30.97 -2.99 -41.26
C GLN A 31 -30.61 -1.92 -40.22
N ALA A 32 -30.65 -2.27 -38.94
CA ALA A 32 -30.05 -1.43 -37.92
C ALA A 32 -28.57 -1.23 -38.31
N ALA A 33 -28.08 0.01 -38.25
CA ALA A 33 -26.68 0.28 -38.57
C ALA A 33 -25.78 -0.58 -37.66
N THR A 34 -24.86 -1.33 -38.26
CA THR A 34 -23.92 -2.25 -37.57
C THR A 34 -22.68 -1.52 -37.05
N TYR A 35 -22.71 -0.19 -36.99
CA TYR A 35 -21.64 0.66 -36.54
C TYR A 35 -22.17 2.02 -36.07
N THR A 36 -21.40 2.70 -35.23
CA THR A 36 -21.68 4.03 -34.66
C THR A 36 -20.51 4.97 -34.95
N PHE A 37 -20.80 6.21 -35.34
CA PHE A 37 -19.76 7.23 -35.52
C PHE A 37 -19.11 7.54 -34.16
N SER A 38 -17.78 7.46 -34.09
CA SER A 38 -16.99 7.62 -32.87
C SER A 38 -16.30 8.99 -32.79
N GLY A 39 -16.11 9.68 -33.92
CA GLY A 39 -15.54 11.02 -33.96
C GLY A 39 -14.66 11.30 -35.18
N CYS A 40 -14.18 12.54 -35.27
CA CYS A 40 -13.20 12.97 -36.26
C CYS A 40 -11.81 13.11 -35.60
N TYR A 41 -10.79 12.46 -36.18
CA TYR A 41 -9.44 12.42 -35.61
C TYR A 41 -8.41 12.92 -36.61
N ILE A 42 -7.31 13.50 -36.13
CA ILE A 42 -6.13 13.78 -36.96
C ILE A 42 -5.44 12.44 -37.25
N ASP A 43 -5.31 12.06 -38.52
CA ASP A 43 -4.48 10.92 -38.93
C ASP A 43 -3.03 11.33 -39.17
N ASN A 44 -2.10 10.40 -39.04
CA ASN A 44 -0.66 10.61 -39.26
C ASN A 44 -0.02 11.68 -38.36
N SER A 45 -0.51 11.85 -37.12
CA SER A 45 0.14 12.70 -36.13
C SER A 45 1.51 12.13 -35.75
N ASP A 46 2.57 12.94 -35.87
CA ASP A 46 3.96 12.55 -35.61
C ASP A 46 4.45 11.28 -36.35
N GLY A 47 3.86 10.97 -37.52
CA GLY A 47 4.20 9.79 -38.32
C GLY A 47 3.49 8.50 -37.91
N HIS A 48 2.51 8.58 -37.01
CA HIS A 48 1.70 7.45 -36.56
C HIS A 48 0.25 7.57 -37.04
N ARG A 49 -0.26 6.51 -37.68
CA ARG A 49 -1.67 6.41 -38.08
C ARG A 49 -2.56 6.18 -36.85
N ALA A 50 -3.78 6.72 -36.90
CA ALA A 50 -4.79 6.53 -35.88
C ALA A 50 -5.32 5.08 -35.87
N LEU A 51 -5.40 4.43 -37.03
CA LEU A 51 -5.82 3.04 -37.22
C LEU A 51 -4.84 2.27 -38.15
N PRO A 52 -3.68 1.81 -37.63
CA PRO A 52 -2.62 1.23 -38.44
C PRO A 52 -2.82 -0.22 -38.91
N ALA A 53 -3.76 -0.99 -38.34
CA ALA A 53 -3.76 -2.45 -38.52
C ALA A 53 -4.05 -2.93 -39.96
N ALA A 54 -5.07 -2.39 -40.64
CA ALA A 54 -5.38 -2.78 -42.02
C ALA A 54 -5.93 -1.60 -42.80
N SER A 55 -5.65 -1.53 -44.10
CA SER A 55 -6.19 -0.46 -44.94
C SER A 55 -6.32 -0.86 -46.41
N TYR A 56 -7.21 -0.15 -47.11
CA TYR A 56 -7.30 -0.16 -48.57
C TYR A 56 -7.85 1.16 -49.09
N ALA A 57 -7.71 1.41 -50.39
CA ALA A 57 -8.28 2.58 -51.05
C ALA A 57 -9.10 2.16 -52.28
N ASP A 58 -10.22 2.85 -52.51
CA ASP A 58 -11.15 2.59 -53.60
C ASP A 58 -11.86 3.89 -54.04
N ASP A 59 -11.93 4.14 -55.35
CA ASP A 59 -12.59 5.33 -55.90
C ASP A 59 -14.12 5.28 -55.83
N HIS A 60 -14.69 4.20 -55.29
CA HIS A 60 -16.09 4.01 -54.96
C HIS A 60 -16.30 3.75 -53.45
N MET A 61 -15.41 4.27 -52.59
CA MET A 61 -15.49 4.07 -51.14
C MET A 61 -16.81 4.57 -50.54
N THR A 62 -17.43 3.75 -49.70
CA THR A 62 -18.59 4.07 -48.88
C THR A 62 -18.31 3.71 -47.43
N ILE A 63 -19.02 4.32 -46.47
CA ILE A 63 -18.94 3.92 -45.05
C ILE A 63 -19.22 2.41 -44.91
N ALA A 64 -20.24 1.91 -45.63
CA ALA A 64 -20.65 0.51 -45.56
C ALA A 64 -19.60 -0.46 -46.14
N SER A 65 -18.91 -0.09 -47.21
CA SER A 65 -17.84 -0.92 -47.79
C SER A 65 -16.62 -0.97 -46.87
N CYS A 66 -16.27 0.16 -46.25
CA CYS A 66 -15.18 0.18 -45.26
C CYS A 66 -15.55 -0.61 -44.00
N ALA A 67 -16.78 -0.45 -43.49
CA ALA A 67 -17.29 -1.25 -42.37
C ALA A 67 -17.27 -2.76 -42.68
N ALA A 68 -17.60 -3.15 -43.91
CA ALA A 68 -17.56 -4.55 -44.34
C ALA A 68 -16.12 -5.09 -44.40
N PHE A 69 -15.19 -4.31 -44.95
CA PHE A 69 -13.76 -4.66 -44.97
C PHE A 69 -13.21 -4.79 -43.54
N CYS A 70 -13.52 -3.85 -42.68
CA CYS A 70 -13.11 -3.81 -41.28
C CYS A 70 -14.03 -4.61 -40.35
N SER A 71 -14.83 -5.54 -40.85
CA SER A 71 -15.83 -6.27 -40.05
C SER A 71 -15.25 -7.14 -38.93
N SER A 72 -13.93 -7.39 -38.97
CA SER A 72 -13.15 -8.10 -37.92
C SER A 72 -12.40 -7.17 -36.97
N PHE A 73 -12.57 -5.86 -37.10
CA PHE A 73 -11.93 -4.84 -36.27
C PHE A 73 -12.96 -4.07 -35.45
N LYS A 74 -12.58 -3.65 -34.23
CA LYS A 74 -13.46 -2.83 -33.39
C LYS A 74 -13.77 -1.47 -34.02
N TYR A 75 -12.77 -0.85 -34.64
CA TYR A 75 -12.85 0.46 -35.26
C TYR A 75 -12.51 0.40 -36.75
N PHE A 76 -13.15 1.29 -37.51
CA PHE A 76 -12.76 1.61 -38.87
C PHE A 76 -12.82 3.10 -39.11
N GLY A 77 -12.02 3.60 -40.03
CA GLY A 77 -11.87 5.01 -40.33
C GLY A 77 -11.82 5.27 -41.82
N LEU A 78 -12.40 6.39 -42.24
CA LEU A 78 -12.37 6.83 -43.64
C LEU A 78 -11.61 8.15 -43.78
N GLU A 79 -10.66 8.20 -44.70
CA GLU A 79 -9.82 9.37 -44.99
C GLU A 79 -9.90 9.71 -46.50
N TYR A 80 -9.71 10.99 -46.83
CA TYR A 80 -9.50 11.46 -48.19
C TYR A 80 -10.59 11.02 -49.20
N ALA A 81 -11.84 10.85 -48.74
CA ALA A 81 -13.00 10.36 -49.49
C ALA A 81 -12.92 8.92 -50.03
N ARG A 82 -11.73 8.30 -50.07
CA ARG A 82 -11.47 7.05 -50.82
C ARG A 82 -10.73 5.98 -50.02
N GLU A 83 -10.22 6.32 -48.84
CA GLU A 83 -9.34 5.44 -48.08
C GLU A 83 -10.09 4.88 -46.87
N CYS A 84 -9.79 3.64 -46.53
CA CYS A 84 -10.37 2.90 -45.42
C CYS A 84 -9.24 2.33 -44.56
N TYR A 85 -9.37 2.47 -43.25
CA TYR A 85 -8.42 2.04 -42.24
C TYR A 85 -9.15 1.27 -41.14
N CYS A 86 -8.52 0.27 -40.53
CA CYS A 86 -9.10 -0.56 -39.49
C CYS A 86 -8.13 -0.70 -38.31
N ASP A 87 -8.67 -0.80 -37.10
CA ASP A 87 -7.90 -1.23 -35.93
C ASP A 87 -8.84 -1.72 -34.80
N ASN A 88 -8.28 -2.39 -33.80
CA ASN A 88 -9.00 -2.74 -32.58
C ASN A 88 -8.91 -1.66 -31.49
N ALA A 89 -8.02 -0.68 -31.65
CA ALA A 89 -7.93 0.49 -30.79
C ALA A 89 -7.63 1.75 -31.62
N ILE A 90 -8.15 2.90 -31.17
CA ILE A 90 -7.70 4.20 -31.69
C ILE A 90 -6.35 4.50 -31.03
N SER A 91 -5.32 4.76 -31.82
CA SER A 91 -3.96 5.07 -31.33
C SER A 91 -4.00 6.17 -30.26
N ALA A 92 -3.25 6.01 -29.17
CA ALA A 92 -3.15 7.01 -28.11
C ALA A 92 -2.58 8.36 -28.59
N ALA A 93 -1.86 8.37 -29.71
CA ALA A 93 -1.36 9.59 -30.36
C ALA A 93 -2.42 10.31 -31.21
N ALA A 94 -3.57 9.68 -31.50
CA ALA A 94 -4.61 10.28 -32.30
C ALA A 94 -5.33 11.39 -31.52
N THR A 95 -5.35 12.59 -32.08
CA THR A 95 -6.04 13.75 -31.48
C THR A 95 -7.44 13.88 -32.07
N SER A 96 -8.48 13.89 -31.23
CA SER A 96 -9.85 14.19 -31.64
C SER A 96 -10.01 15.68 -31.97
N VAL A 97 -10.76 15.99 -33.02
CA VAL A 97 -11.07 17.35 -33.47
C VAL A 97 -12.58 17.52 -33.69
N ASP A 98 -13.00 18.71 -34.12
CA ASP A 98 -14.41 18.98 -34.43
C ASP A 98 -14.90 18.04 -35.56
N GLU A 99 -16.08 17.47 -35.42
CA GLU A 99 -16.65 16.54 -36.40
C GLU A 99 -16.79 17.17 -37.78
N LEU A 100 -16.97 18.49 -37.85
CA LEU A 100 -17.08 19.25 -39.10
C LEU A 100 -15.77 19.32 -39.89
N ASP A 101 -14.63 19.02 -39.27
CA ASP A 101 -13.35 18.93 -39.99
C ASP A 101 -13.33 17.74 -40.95
N CYS A 102 -14.06 16.67 -40.64
CA CYS A 102 -14.26 15.50 -41.49
C CYS A 102 -15.35 15.76 -42.55
N SER A 103 -15.03 16.63 -43.52
CA SER A 103 -16.00 17.26 -44.42
C SER A 103 -16.06 16.71 -45.85
N PHE A 104 -15.17 15.80 -46.24
CA PHE A 104 -15.13 15.30 -47.62
C PHE A 104 -16.28 14.32 -47.86
N PRO A 105 -17.07 14.47 -48.94
CA PRO A 105 -18.07 13.48 -49.31
C PRO A 105 -17.39 12.17 -49.72
N CYS A 106 -17.97 11.02 -49.36
CA CYS A 106 -17.43 9.72 -49.75
C CYS A 106 -17.44 9.55 -51.28
N ALA A 107 -16.38 8.97 -51.85
CA ALA A 107 -16.22 8.82 -53.30
C ALA A 107 -17.33 7.96 -53.94
N GLY A 108 -17.83 6.94 -53.22
CA GLY A 108 -18.94 6.08 -53.63
C GLY A 108 -20.32 6.48 -53.12
N ASP A 109 -20.41 7.47 -52.22
CA ASP A 109 -21.68 7.95 -51.64
C ASP A 109 -21.57 9.42 -51.22
N ALA A 110 -21.97 10.33 -52.11
CA ALA A 110 -21.91 11.76 -51.85
C ALA A 110 -22.89 12.26 -50.76
N SER A 111 -23.75 11.39 -50.23
CA SER A 111 -24.67 11.73 -49.13
C SER A 111 -24.06 11.57 -47.74
N ALA A 112 -22.85 10.99 -47.66
CA ALA A 112 -22.11 10.74 -46.42
C ALA A 112 -20.72 11.39 -46.45
N THR A 113 -20.11 11.61 -45.28
CA THR A 113 -18.76 12.14 -45.13
C THR A 113 -17.73 11.06 -44.79
N CYS A 114 -16.55 11.16 -45.38
CA CYS A 114 -15.44 10.20 -45.35
C CYS A 114 -14.10 10.92 -45.14
N GLY A 115 -13.94 11.51 -43.96
CA GLY A 115 -12.72 12.19 -43.54
C GLY A 115 -12.48 13.54 -44.22
N ALA A 116 -11.22 13.95 -44.30
CA ALA A 116 -10.71 15.06 -45.11
C ALA A 116 -9.22 14.81 -45.43
N GLY A 117 -8.41 15.87 -45.59
CA GLY A 117 -6.99 15.79 -45.96
C GLY A 117 -6.15 14.89 -45.04
N ASP A 118 -6.11 15.22 -43.76
CA ASP A 118 -5.45 14.52 -42.65
C ASP A 118 -6.46 14.23 -41.52
N ARG A 119 -7.73 14.04 -41.90
CA ARG A 119 -8.86 13.85 -40.97
C ARG A 119 -9.51 12.51 -41.23
N LEU A 120 -9.62 11.71 -40.19
CA LEU A 120 -10.19 10.37 -40.23
C LEU A 120 -11.57 10.36 -39.58
N SER A 121 -12.61 10.04 -40.36
CA SER A 121 -13.94 9.77 -39.83
C SER A 121 -13.96 8.36 -39.22
N VAL A 122 -13.90 8.26 -37.90
CA VAL A 122 -13.82 6.97 -37.20
C VAL A 122 -15.20 6.49 -36.76
N TYR A 123 -15.44 5.20 -36.94
CA TYR A 123 -16.65 4.48 -36.57
C TYR A 123 -16.27 3.25 -35.72
N GLU A 124 -17.11 2.92 -34.75
CA GLU A 124 -17.04 1.70 -33.95
C GLU A 124 -18.05 0.69 -34.48
N ASN A 125 -17.65 -0.56 -34.71
CA ASN A 125 -18.56 -1.64 -35.09
C ASN A 125 -19.42 -2.07 -33.88
N THR A 126 -20.75 -2.09 -34.03
CA THR A 126 -21.70 -2.37 -32.93
C THR A 126 -22.13 -3.83 -32.80
N ALA A 127 -21.75 -4.69 -33.75
CA ALA A 127 -21.77 -6.13 -33.51
C ALA A 127 -20.61 -6.49 -32.56
N PRO A 128 -20.75 -7.48 -31.66
CA PRO A 128 -19.62 -7.96 -30.86
C PRO A 128 -18.56 -8.54 -31.80
N VAL A 129 -17.64 -7.68 -32.24
CA VAL A 129 -16.38 -8.08 -32.85
C VAL A 129 -15.55 -8.60 -31.70
N VAL A 130 -15.59 -9.92 -31.51
CA VAL A 130 -14.58 -10.61 -30.71
C VAL A 130 -13.29 -10.36 -31.47
N GLY A 131 -12.44 -9.46 -30.96
CA GLY A 131 -11.11 -9.26 -31.52
C GLY A 131 -10.40 -10.61 -31.66
N PRO A 132 -9.39 -10.73 -32.54
CA PRO A 132 -8.72 -11.99 -32.73
C PRO A 132 -8.23 -12.48 -31.36
N ALA A 133 -8.60 -13.72 -31.03
CA ALA A 133 -8.28 -14.36 -29.76
C ALA A 133 -7.37 -15.56 -30.02
N PRO A 134 -6.67 -16.09 -29.01
CA PRO A 134 -5.99 -17.35 -29.17
C PRO A 134 -6.97 -18.44 -29.64
N ALA A 135 -6.56 -19.20 -30.64
CA ALA A 135 -7.39 -20.24 -31.22
C ALA A 135 -7.74 -21.31 -30.18
N GLN A 136 -8.99 -21.76 -30.16
CA GLN A 136 -9.40 -22.86 -29.32
C GLN A 136 -9.11 -24.18 -30.04
N LEU A 137 -8.06 -24.89 -29.63
CA LEU A 137 -7.65 -26.18 -30.20
C LEU A 137 -7.95 -27.31 -29.21
N ASP A 138 -8.61 -28.35 -29.69
CA ASP A 138 -9.02 -29.47 -28.84
C ASP A 138 -7.79 -30.22 -28.28
N GLY A 139 -7.68 -30.29 -26.95
CA GLY A 139 -6.55 -30.93 -26.26
C GLY A 139 -5.20 -30.22 -26.36
N ILE A 140 -5.12 -29.05 -27.00
CA ILE A 140 -3.88 -28.28 -27.18
C ILE A 140 -4.11 -26.87 -26.63
N PRO A 141 -3.79 -26.62 -25.36
CA PRO A 141 -4.03 -25.31 -24.76
C PRO A 141 -3.08 -24.23 -25.30
N TYR A 142 -3.58 -22.99 -25.28
CA TYR A 142 -2.79 -21.79 -25.53
C TYR A 142 -1.84 -21.54 -24.35
N VAL A 143 -0.56 -21.34 -24.65
CA VAL A 143 0.50 -21.18 -23.64
C VAL A 143 0.77 -19.71 -23.35
N GLY A 144 0.73 -18.84 -24.36
CA GLY A 144 1.00 -17.42 -24.18
C GLY A 144 1.61 -16.71 -25.39
N CYS A 145 1.93 -15.43 -25.19
CA CYS A 145 2.69 -14.60 -26.13
C CYS A 145 4.16 -14.55 -25.70
N PHE A 146 5.08 -14.72 -26.64
CA PHE A 146 6.53 -14.80 -26.34
C PHE A 146 7.35 -13.96 -27.31
N HIS A 147 8.44 -13.38 -26.83
CA HIS A 147 9.40 -12.68 -27.68
C HIS A 147 10.20 -13.66 -28.53
N GLU A 148 10.33 -13.36 -29.82
CA GLU A 148 11.35 -13.99 -30.66
C GLU A 148 12.71 -13.34 -30.33
N GLY A 149 13.71 -14.16 -30.02
CA GLY A 149 15.05 -13.70 -29.67
C GLY A 149 16.00 -13.64 -30.88
N PRO A 150 17.28 -13.27 -30.67
CA PRO A 150 18.30 -13.35 -31.72
C PRO A 150 18.56 -14.80 -32.19
N GLN A 151 18.07 -15.80 -31.45
CA GLN A 151 18.02 -17.21 -31.83
C GLN A 151 16.56 -17.65 -31.83
N ARG A 152 16.22 -18.56 -32.77
CA ARG A 152 14.85 -19.05 -32.94
C ARG A 152 14.38 -19.74 -31.66
N VAL A 153 13.26 -19.31 -31.09
CA VAL A 153 12.73 -19.85 -29.83
C VAL A 153 12.16 -21.26 -30.03
N LEU A 154 11.53 -21.50 -31.17
CA LEU A 154 11.01 -22.80 -31.60
C LEU A 154 11.80 -23.27 -32.85
N PRO A 155 13.01 -23.84 -32.68
CA PRO A 155 14.01 -23.91 -33.76
C PRO A 155 13.89 -25.13 -34.69
N PHE A 156 13.00 -26.09 -34.41
CA PHE A 156 13.14 -27.41 -35.04
C PHE A 156 12.48 -27.53 -36.41
N LYS A 157 11.31 -26.91 -36.60
CA LYS A 157 10.56 -26.99 -37.87
C LYS A 157 9.74 -25.72 -38.06
N GLY A 158 9.52 -25.30 -39.29
CA GLY A 158 8.67 -24.15 -39.59
C GLY A 158 7.94 -24.25 -40.92
N LEU A 159 6.94 -23.39 -41.10
CA LEU A 159 6.09 -23.29 -42.29
C LEU A 159 5.64 -21.84 -42.44
N SER A 160 5.69 -21.29 -43.65
CA SER A 160 5.01 -20.04 -44.01
C SER A 160 3.90 -20.35 -45.01
N ALA A 161 2.69 -19.85 -44.75
CA ALA A 161 1.52 -20.11 -45.59
C ALA A 161 0.60 -18.86 -45.66
N PRO A 162 0.03 -18.55 -46.85
CA PRO A 162 -0.86 -17.40 -47.02
C PRO A 162 -2.24 -17.58 -46.37
N ASP A 163 -2.56 -18.80 -45.93
CA ASP A 163 -3.80 -19.18 -45.26
C ASP A 163 -3.48 -19.86 -43.92
N MET A 164 -2.56 -19.27 -43.14
CA MET A 164 -2.10 -19.81 -41.87
C MET A 164 -3.22 -19.79 -40.82
N THR A 165 -3.32 -20.85 -40.04
CA THR A 165 -4.19 -20.93 -38.85
C THR A 165 -3.42 -21.65 -37.75
N ALA A 166 -3.83 -21.48 -36.49
CA ALA A 166 -3.20 -22.22 -35.39
C ALA A 166 -3.33 -23.74 -35.58
N ALA A 167 -4.48 -24.22 -36.08
CA ALA A 167 -4.71 -25.63 -36.39
C ALA A 167 -3.79 -26.17 -37.50
N LYS A 168 -3.52 -25.36 -38.54
CA LYS A 168 -2.57 -25.71 -39.58
C LYS A 168 -1.14 -25.78 -39.02
N CYS A 169 -0.79 -24.86 -38.14
CA CYS A 169 0.52 -24.89 -37.49
C CYS A 169 0.67 -26.13 -36.58
N ALA A 170 -0.37 -26.47 -35.81
CA ALA A 170 -0.41 -27.69 -35.00
C ALA A 170 -0.18 -28.95 -35.83
N ALA A 171 -0.86 -29.08 -36.97
CA ALA A 171 -0.67 -30.21 -37.89
C ALA A 171 0.74 -30.25 -38.49
N ASN A 172 1.33 -29.09 -38.80
CA ASN A 172 2.73 -29.03 -39.25
C ASN A 172 3.70 -29.46 -38.14
N CYS A 173 3.39 -29.17 -36.88
CA CYS A 173 4.23 -29.45 -35.73
C CYS A 173 3.92 -30.77 -35.02
N GLU A 174 3.19 -31.69 -35.66
CA GLU A 174 2.97 -33.03 -35.12
C GLU A 174 4.32 -33.70 -34.76
N GLY A 175 4.43 -34.18 -33.52
CA GLY A 175 5.66 -34.76 -32.97
C GLY A 175 6.56 -33.79 -32.19
N TYR A 176 6.20 -32.51 -32.11
CA TYR A 176 6.86 -31.51 -31.25
C TYR A 176 5.98 -31.15 -30.05
N THR A 177 6.60 -30.81 -28.91
CA THR A 177 5.87 -30.45 -27.68
C THR A 177 5.12 -29.12 -27.82
N TYR A 178 5.75 -28.13 -28.45
CA TYR A 178 5.23 -26.78 -28.60
C TYR A 178 5.23 -26.36 -30.07
N PHE A 179 4.31 -25.47 -30.40
CA PHE A 179 4.32 -24.74 -31.66
C PHE A 179 3.87 -23.31 -31.46
N GLY A 180 4.25 -22.42 -32.37
CA GLY A 180 3.84 -21.03 -32.32
C GLY A 180 3.66 -20.44 -33.70
N THR A 181 2.81 -19.43 -33.78
CA THR A 181 2.56 -18.66 -34.99
C THR A 181 3.12 -17.24 -34.86
N GLU A 182 3.67 -16.72 -35.96
CA GLU A 182 4.31 -15.40 -36.04
C GLU A 182 3.84 -14.66 -37.30
N TYR A 183 3.84 -13.32 -37.23
CA TYR A 183 3.64 -12.44 -38.39
C TYR A 183 2.40 -12.77 -39.24
N GLY A 184 1.34 -13.26 -38.60
CA GLY A 184 0.08 -13.65 -39.25
C GLY A 184 0.14 -14.89 -40.15
N SER A 185 1.31 -15.29 -40.64
CA SER A 185 1.48 -16.23 -41.75
C SER A 185 2.55 -17.30 -41.53
N GLU A 186 3.28 -17.23 -40.43
CA GLU A 186 4.40 -18.12 -40.12
C GLU A 186 4.07 -19.04 -38.96
N CYS A 187 4.74 -20.18 -38.93
CA CYS A 187 4.57 -21.26 -37.97
C CYS A 187 5.93 -21.86 -37.62
N TYR A 188 6.14 -22.17 -36.34
CA TYR A 188 7.39 -22.71 -35.80
C TYR A 188 7.12 -23.80 -34.76
N CYS A 189 8.02 -24.78 -34.66
CA CYS A 189 7.88 -25.97 -33.80
C CYS A 189 9.09 -26.12 -32.87
N GLY A 190 8.85 -26.44 -31.61
CA GLY A 190 9.86 -26.56 -30.55
C GLY A 190 9.52 -27.68 -29.57
N ASN A 191 10.50 -28.13 -28.78
CA ASN A 191 10.25 -29.09 -27.70
C ASN A 191 10.39 -28.46 -26.32
N ASP A 192 11.09 -27.33 -26.24
CA ASP A 192 11.29 -26.57 -25.02
C ASP A 192 10.26 -25.45 -24.93
N VAL A 193 9.80 -25.16 -23.72
CA VAL A 193 8.88 -24.06 -23.48
C VAL A 193 9.61 -22.73 -23.70
N PRO A 194 9.05 -21.79 -24.47
CA PRO A 194 9.57 -20.42 -24.55
C PRO A 194 9.67 -19.77 -23.16
N THR A 195 10.78 -19.08 -22.87
CA THR A 195 11.07 -18.54 -21.52
C THR A 195 10.89 -17.03 -21.39
N ILE A 196 10.86 -16.28 -22.50
CA ILE A 196 10.74 -14.82 -22.49
C ILE A 196 9.32 -14.45 -22.90
N ALA A 197 8.43 -14.37 -21.91
CA ALA A 197 7.04 -13.94 -22.12
C ALA A 197 6.99 -12.48 -22.60
N ALA A 198 6.07 -12.21 -23.51
CA ALA A 198 5.69 -10.87 -23.95
C ALA A 198 4.28 -10.56 -23.42
N PRO A 199 3.91 -9.28 -23.25
CA PRO A 199 2.53 -8.91 -22.96
C PRO A 199 1.56 -9.52 -23.99
N ALA A 200 0.44 -10.07 -23.53
CA ALA A 200 -0.54 -10.72 -24.40
C ALA A 200 -1.05 -9.79 -25.53
N SER A 201 -1.13 -8.48 -25.26
CA SER A 201 -1.51 -7.45 -26.23
C SER A 201 -0.52 -7.27 -27.37
N GLU A 202 0.73 -7.74 -27.25
CA GLU A 202 1.74 -7.62 -28.30
C GLU A 202 1.64 -8.73 -29.35
N CYS A 203 0.97 -9.85 -29.05
CA CYS A 203 0.53 -10.81 -30.05
C CYS A 203 -0.83 -10.37 -30.60
N SER A 204 -0.83 -9.41 -31.53
CA SER A 204 -2.04 -8.74 -32.01
C SER A 204 -2.36 -8.98 -33.48
N MET A 205 -1.50 -9.67 -34.23
CA MET A 205 -1.75 -9.98 -35.63
C MET A 205 -2.74 -11.14 -35.76
N ALA A 206 -3.73 -10.96 -36.62
CA ALA A 206 -4.66 -12.01 -36.97
C ALA A 206 -4.00 -13.05 -37.90
N CYS A 207 -4.44 -14.30 -37.80
CA CYS A 207 -3.99 -15.36 -38.70
C CYS A 207 -4.50 -15.12 -40.13
N SER A 208 -3.62 -15.25 -41.12
CA SER A 208 -3.93 -15.00 -42.54
C SER A 208 -5.01 -15.94 -43.12
N GLY A 209 -5.21 -17.10 -42.51
CA GLY A 209 -6.25 -18.07 -42.86
C GLY A 209 -7.51 -18.01 -41.99
N ASP A 210 -7.51 -17.27 -40.87
CA ASP A 210 -8.67 -17.07 -40.00
C ASP A 210 -8.49 -15.82 -39.14
N ASN A 211 -9.15 -14.72 -39.53
CA ASN A 211 -9.01 -13.43 -38.85
C ASN A 211 -9.60 -13.39 -37.43
N SER A 212 -10.27 -14.46 -36.98
CA SER A 212 -10.73 -14.58 -35.58
C SER A 212 -9.65 -15.11 -34.63
N GLN A 213 -8.50 -15.57 -35.17
CA GLN A 213 -7.41 -16.19 -34.42
C GLN A 213 -6.17 -15.29 -34.36
N LEU A 214 -5.44 -15.33 -33.24
CA LEU A 214 -4.12 -14.69 -33.11
C LEU A 214 -2.99 -15.53 -33.71
N CYS A 215 -2.12 -14.85 -34.46
CA CYS A 215 -0.91 -15.40 -35.07
C CYS A 215 0.31 -14.47 -34.86
N GLY A 216 0.57 -14.16 -33.58
CA GLY A 216 1.76 -13.45 -33.16
C GLY A 216 1.77 -11.97 -33.53
N ALA A 217 2.96 -11.43 -33.76
CA ALA A 217 3.24 -10.13 -34.38
C ALA A 217 4.71 -10.14 -34.88
N GLY A 218 5.29 -8.98 -35.20
CA GLY A 218 6.72 -8.89 -35.47
C GLY A 218 7.54 -9.22 -34.21
N ASP A 219 8.42 -10.21 -34.29
CA ASP A 219 9.21 -10.75 -33.18
C ASP A 219 8.34 -11.22 -31.99
N ARG A 220 7.11 -11.68 -32.25
CA ARG A 220 6.17 -12.19 -31.24
C ARG A 220 5.52 -13.48 -31.69
N LEU A 221 5.64 -14.52 -30.87
CA LEU A 221 5.01 -15.82 -31.07
C LEU A 221 3.74 -15.97 -30.23
N THR A 222 2.64 -16.36 -30.87
CA THR A 222 1.47 -16.94 -30.18
C THR A 222 1.71 -18.45 -30.05
N VAL A 223 1.94 -18.96 -28.83
CA VAL A 223 2.43 -20.32 -28.60
C VAL A 223 1.35 -21.23 -28.01
N TYR A 224 1.36 -22.49 -28.43
CA TYR A 224 0.47 -23.57 -28.00
C TYR A 224 1.29 -24.82 -27.67
N GLY A 225 0.73 -25.68 -26.83
CA GLY A 225 1.38 -26.91 -26.37
C GLY A 225 0.78 -27.36 -25.04
N PRO A 226 1.32 -28.38 -24.37
CA PRO A 226 0.91 -28.69 -23.02
C PRO A 226 1.23 -27.51 -22.11
N VAL A 227 0.18 -26.78 -21.72
CA VAL A 227 0.20 -25.93 -20.55
C VAL A 227 0.42 -26.89 -19.38
N LYS A 228 1.36 -26.58 -18.48
CA LYS A 228 1.25 -27.11 -17.12
C LYS A 228 -0.05 -26.53 -16.58
N VAL A 229 -1.16 -27.20 -16.83
CA VAL A 229 -2.47 -26.77 -16.34
C VAL A 229 -2.32 -26.79 -14.84
N ALA A 230 -2.28 -25.60 -14.23
CA ALA A 230 -2.32 -25.49 -12.80
C ALA A 230 -3.50 -26.33 -12.31
N PRO A 231 -3.27 -27.25 -11.36
CA PRO A 231 -4.35 -27.92 -10.68
C PRO A 231 -5.43 -26.91 -10.28
N THR A 232 -6.71 -27.22 -10.52
CA THR A 232 -7.86 -26.43 -10.04
C THR A 232 -7.88 -26.28 -8.50
N THR A 233 -6.98 -26.98 -7.81
CA THR A 233 -6.63 -26.82 -6.41
C THR A 233 -5.11 -26.81 -6.29
N LEU A 234 -4.51 -25.62 -6.29
CA LEU A 234 -3.08 -25.49 -5.96
C LEU A 234 -2.86 -25.89 -4.51
N ALA A 235 -1.73 -26.55 -4.23
CA ALA A 235 -1.38 -26.92 -2.87
C ALA A 235 -1.23 -25.65 -2.01
N PRO A 236 -1.56 -25.70 -0.70
CA PRO A 236 -1.25 -24.62 0.21
C PRO A 236 0.24 -24.29 0.19
N VAL A 237 0.55 -23.00 0.34
CA VAL A 237 1.91 -22.48 0.41
C VAL A 237 2.13 -21.98 1.82
N GLY A 238 2.73 -22.82 2.66
CA GLY A 238 2.71 -22.61 4.11
C GLY A 238 1.28 -22.56 4.64
N ASP A 239 0.93 -21.48 5.34
CA ASP A 239 -0.39 -21.25 5.95
C ASP A 239 -1.41 -20.64 4.97
N TYR A 240 -1.00 -20.31 3.75
CA TYR A 240 -1.86 -19.69 2.74
C TYR A 240 -2.52 -20.73 1.84
N VAL A 241 -3.82 -20.58 1.65
CA VAL A 241 -4.65 -21.43 0.80
C VAL A 241 -5.04 -20.66 -0.46
N TYR A 242 -4.87 -21.29 -1.63
CA TYR A 242 -5.27 -20.71 -2.90
C TYR A 242 -6.77 -20.39 -2.95
N GLN A 243 -7.11 -19.17 -3.33
CA GLN A 243 -8.49 -18.67 -3.42
C GLN A 243 -8.98 -18.54 -4.86
N GLY A 244 -8.07 -18.45 -5.83
CA GLY A 244 -8.43 -18.41 -7.25
C GLY A 244 -7.69 -17.36 -8.04
N CYS A 245 -8.12 -17.19 -9.28
CA CYS A 245 -7.66 -16.13 -10.18
C CYS A 245 -8.57 -14.90 -10.02
N TYR A 246 -8.01 -13.72 -9.86
CA TYR A 246 -8.77 -12.48 -9.66
C TYR A 246 -8.30 -11.38 -10.59
N THR A 247 -9.20 -10.53 -11.09
CA THR A 247 -8.84 -9.35 -11.89
C THR A 247 -8.06 -8.34 -11.06
N ASP A 248 -6.91 -7.87 -11.56
CA ASP A 248 -6.21 -6.70 -11.02
C ASP A 248 -6.35 -5.49 -11.96
N GLY A 249 -6.65 -4.33 -11.41
CA GLY A 249 -7.13 -3.15 -12.14
C GLY A 249 -6.31 -1.88 -11.88
N PRO A 250 -6.77 -0.71 -12.38
CA PRO A 250 -6.10 0.57 -12.13
C PRO A 250 -5.99 0.90 -10.65
N GLU A 251 -7.01 0.52 -9.87
CA GLU A 251 -6.90 0.41 -8.41
C GLU A 251 -6.45 -1.01 -8.08
N ARG A 252 -5.31 -1.13 -7.41
CA ARG A 252 -4.72 -2.42 -7.05
C ARG A 252 -5.63 -3.17 -6.08
N VAL A 253 -5.83 -4.46 -6.35
CA VAL A 253 -6.69 -5.31 -5.52
C VAL A 253 -6.10 -5.57 -4.14
N LEU A 254 -4.78 -5.66 -4.07
CA LEU A 254 -4.00 -5.87 -2.87
C LEU A 254 -3.07 -4.67 -2.71
N ALA A 255 -3.47 -3.73 -1.86
CA ALA A 255 -2.82 -2.42 -1.72
C ALA A 255 -1.74 -2.37 -0.62
N GLY A 256 -1.38 -3.51 -0.03
CA GLY A 256 -0.33 -3.59 0.99
C GLY A 256 1.07 -3.66 0.40
N LYS A 257 2.00 -4.29 1.13
CA LYS A 257 3.39 -4.45 0.72
C LYS A 257 3.51 -5.11 -0.66
N THR A 258 4.45 -4.63 -1.47
CA THR A 258 4.76 -5.21 -2.78
C THR A 258 6.22 -5.65 -2.88
N LEU A 259 6.49 -6.61 -3.75
CA LEU A 259 7.83 -7.07 -4.10
C LEU A 259 7.88 -7.42 -5.60
N HIS A 260 8.91 -6.94 -6.30
CA HIS A 260 9.20 -7.29 -7.69
C HIS A 260 10.53 -8.04 -7.74
N ASP A 261 10.52 -9.28 -8.22
CA ASP A 261 11.72 -10.12 -8.33
C ASP A 261 11.61 -11.07 -9.52
N ASP A 262 12.61 -11.07 -10.40
CA ASP A 262 12.66 -11.99 -11.56
C ASP A 262 12.72 -13.47 -11.15
N HIS A 263 13.10 -13.77 -9.89
CA HIS A 263 13.10 -15.10 -9.30
C HIS A 263 11.89 -15.35 -8.37
N MET A 264 10.75 -14.71 -8.65
CA MET A 264 9.54 -14.87 -7.84
C MET A 264 9.14 -16.35 -7.71
N THR A 265 8.77 -16.73 -6.49
CA THR A 265 8.14 -18.03 -6.17
C THR A 265 6.95 -17.77 -5.24
N LEU A 266 6.02 -18.72 -5.18
CA LEU A 266 4.91 -18.62 -4.24
C LEU A 266 5.39 -18.56 -2.79
N GLU A 267 6.44 -19.32 -2.45
CA GLU A 267 7.03 -19.32 -1.11
C GLU A 267 7.69 -17.98 -0.78
N LEU A 268 8.37 -17.34 -1.75
CA LEU A 268 8.95 -16.01 -1.58
C LEU A 268 7.87 -14.97 -1.32
N CYS A 269 6.77 -14.99 -2.08
CA CYS A 269 5.67 -14.05 -1.88
C CYS A 269 4.95 -14.31 -0.55
N ALA A 270 4.66 -15.58 -0.22
CA ALA A 270 4.05 -15.95 1.06
C ALA A 270 4.91 -15.52 2.27
N ALA A 271 6.23 -15.67 2.19
CA ALA A 271 7.14 -15.20 3.22
C ALA A 271 7.17 -13.67 3.32
N THR A 272 7.14 -12.98 2.18
CA THR A 272 7.09 -11.50 2.13
C THR A 272 5.81 -10.95 2.74
N CYS A 273 4.71 -11.66 2.52
CA CYS A 273 3.38 -11.27 2.96
C CYS A 273 2.95 -11.91 4.29
N SER A 274 3.84 -12.51 5.08
CA SER A 274 3.48 -13.28 6.28
C SER A 274 2.67 -12.51 7.34
N ALA A 275 2.71 -11.18 7.28
CA ALA A 275 1.93 -10.26 8.11
C ALA A 275 0.51 -9.95 7.59
N TYR A 276 0.20 -10.35 6.35
CA TYR A 276 -1.01 -10.00 5.62
C TYR A 276 -1.93 -11.22 5.47
N ALA A 277 -3.24 -10.99 5.55
CA ALA A 277 -4.22 -12.06 5.35
C ALA A 277 -4.21 -12.59 3.92
N TRP A 278 -3.86 -11.74 2.96
CA TRP A 278 -3.88 -12.04 1.54
C TRP A 278 -2.53 -11.78 0.92
N TYR A 279 -2.17 -12.62 -0.04
CA TYR A 279 -1.20 -12.26 -1.06
C TYR A 279 -1.70 -12.67 -2.43
N GLY A 280 -1.17 -12.00 -3.45
CA GLY A 280 -1.39 -12.31 -4.84
C GLY A 280 -0.10 -12.15 -5.60
N VAL A 281 0.06 -12.97 -6.63
CA VAL A 281 1.19 -12.87 -7.55
C VAL A 281 0.68 -12.57 -8.96
N GLU A 282 1.33 -11.61 -9.63
CA GLU A 282 1.00 -11.11 -10.97
C GLU A 282 2.24 -11.18 -11.87
N TYR A 283 1.99 -11.27 -13.18
CA TYR A 283 3.01 -11.11 -14.22
C TYR A 283 4.27 -11.97 -14.06
N GLY A 284 4.16 -13.12 -13.37
CA GLY A 284 5.28 -14.04 -13.16
C GLY A 284 6.33 -13.58 -12.14
N LYS A 285 6.34 -12.30 -11.76
CA LYS A 285 7.45 -11.70 -10.99
C LYS A 285 7.02 -10.69 -9.91
N GLU A 286 5.74 -10.41 -9.81
CA GLU A 286 5.20 -9.39 -8.91
C GLU A 286 4.44 -10.05 -7.78
N CYS A 287 4.68 -9.59 -6.57
CA CYS A 287 4.03 -10.04 -5.35
C CYS A 287 3.35 -8.84 -4.69
N TYR A 288 2.09 -9.03 -4.32
CA TYR A 288 1.24 -8.03 -3.70
C TYR A 288 0.63 -8.62 -2.43
N CYS A 289 0.73 -7.90 -1.32
CA CYS A 289 0.14 -8.28 -0.05
C CYS A 289 -1.12 -7.44 0.21
N GLY A 290 -2.06 -7.95 0.99
CA GLY A 290 -3.23 -7.16 1.39
C GLY A 290 -3.92 -7.71 2.63
N THR A 291 -4.58 -6.82 3.36
CA THR A 291 -5.40 -7.20 4.52
C THR A 291 -6.81 -7.60 4.08
N GLU A 292 -7.24 -7.17 2.90
CA GLU A 292 -8.46 -7.58 2.23
C GLU A 292 -8.30 -7.56 0.72
N LEU A 293 -9.23 -8.17 -0.01
CA LEU A 293 -9.37 -8.00 -1.45
C LEU A 293 -10.27 -6.80 -1.72
N ALA A 294 -9.83 -5.88 -2.58
CA ALA A 294 -10.66 -4.77 -3.03
C ALA A 294 -12.00 -5.28 -3.60
N SER A 295 -13.11 -4.64 -3.23
CA SER A 295 -14.46 -5.04 -3.69
C SER A 295 -14.67 -4.91 -5.19
N SER A 296 -13.79 -4.17 -5.87
CA SER A 296 -13.74 -4.04 -7.33
C SER A 296 -13.19 -5.28 -8.04
N SER A 297 -12.52 -6.18 -7.31
CA SER A 297 -11.94 -7.39 -7.88
C SER A 297 -12.99 -8.46 -8.17
N VAL A 298 -12.92 -9.06 -9.35
CA VAL A 298 -13.79 -10.15 -9.80
C VAL A 298 -12.98 -11.44 -9.87
N GLN A 299 -13.53 -12.52 -9.32
CA GLN A 299 -12.95 -13.85 -9.49
C GLN A 299 -13.17 -14.34 -10.93
N GLU A 300 -12.10 -14.79 -11.57
CA GLU A 300 -12.06 -15.22 -12.96
C GLU A 300 -11.81 -16.73 -13.06
N PRO A 301 -12.10 -17.36 -14.22
CA PRO A 301 -11.72 -18.75 -14.46
C PRO A 301 -10.22 -18.96 -14.26
N GLN A 302 -9.81 -20.15 -13.78
CA GLN A 302 -8.39 -20.49 -13.60
C GLN A 302 -7.55 -20.30 -14.87
N SER A 303 -8.17 -20.49 -16.04
CA SER A 303 -7.55 -20.26 -17.35
C SER A 303 -7.16 -18.80 -17.61
N GLY A 304 -7.56 -17.86 -16.74
CA GLY A 304 -7.13 -16.48 -16.77
C GLY A 304 -5.84 -16.21 -15.99
N CYS A 305 -5.33 -17.17 -15.21
CA CYS A 305 -4.05 -17.09 -14.51
C CYS A 305 -3.17 -18.22 -15.00
N THR A 306 -2.35 -17.93 -16.01
CA THR A 306 -1.55 -18.96 -16.71
C THR A 306 -0.05 -18.72 -16.66
N MET A 307 0.36 -17.52 -16.24
CA MET A 307 1.76 -17.14 -16.25
C MET A 307 2.52 -17.88 -15.15
N THR A 308 3.67 -18.47 -15.51
CA THR A 308 4.50 -19.19 -14.54
C THR A 308 5.37 -18.23 -13.72
N CYS A 309 5.70 -18.61 -12.49
CA CYS A 309 6.60 -17.81 -11.66
C CYS A 309 8.04 -17.83 -12.20
N GLY A 310 8.73 -16.68 -12.21
CA GLY A 310 10.08 -16.55 -12.77
C GLY A 310 11.15 -17.35 -12.02
N GLY A 311 10.97 -17.58 -10.72
CA GLY A 311 11.86 -18.42 -9.90
C GLY A 311 11.45 -19.89 -9.83
N ASN A 312 10.23 -20.23 -10.23
CA ASN A 312 9.74 -21.60 -10.24
C ASN A 312 8.66 -21.79 -11.32
N HIS A 313 9.07 -22.35 -12.45
CA HIS A 313 8.20 -22.57 -13.62
C HIS A 313 7.13 -23.65 -13.41
N ASP A 314 7.13 -24.32 -12.26
CA ASP A 314 6.11 -25.31 -11.88
C ASP A 314 4.93 -24.66 -11.14
N GLN A 315 5.07 -23.38 -10.76
CA GLN A 315 4.08 -22.58 -10.05
C GLN A 315 3.46 -21.54 -10.98
N VAL A 316 2.24 -21.10 -10.63
CA VAL A 316 1.50 -20.08 -11.39
C VAL A 316 1.47 -18.77 -10.60
N CYS A 317 1.91 -17.71 -11.26
CA CYS A 317 2.05 -16.35 -10.75
C CYS A 317 1.21 -15.36 -11.57
N GLY A 318 -0.09 -15.62 -11.65
CA GLY A 318 -1.05 -14.69 -12.23
C GLY A 318 -1.05 -14.63 -13.76
N ASP A 319 -1.32 -13.43 -14.29
CA ASP A 319 -1.23 -13.03 -15.70
C ASP A 319 -1.08 -11.49 -15.78
N SER A 320 -1.18 -10.88 -16.97
CA SER A 320 -0.96 -9.45 -17.23
C SER A 320 -1.86 -8.44 -16.50
N ASN A 321 -2.99 -8.90 -15.96
CA ASN A 321 -3.94 -8.11 -15.18
C ASN A 321 -4.75 -9.03 -14.24
N ARG A 322 -4.09 -10.08 -13.76
CA ARG A 322 -4.72 -11.18 -13.03
C ARG A 322 -3.80 -11.66 -11.93
N LEU A 323 -4.32 -11.70 -10.71
CA LEU A 323 -3.62 -12.21 -9.54
C LEU A 323 -3.98 -13.67 -9.31
N SER A 324 -2.98 -14.52 -9.10
CA SER A 324 -3.20 -15.79 -8.39
C SER A 324 -3.21 -15.51 -6.90
N VAL A 325 -4.39 -15.52 -6.30
CA VAL A 325 -4.64 -15.04 -4.93
C VAL A 325 -4.64 -16.19 -3.93
N TYR A 326 -4.02 -15.95 -2.78
CA TYR A 326 -4.00 -16.85 -1.65
C TYR A 326 -4.40 -16.12 -0.37
N HIS A 327 -5.00 -16.86 0.57
CA HIS A 327 -5.50 -16.33 1.83
C HIS A 327 -5.05 -17.21 2.99
N ASN A 328 -4.55 -16.57 4.04
CA ASN A 328 -4.28 -17.20 5.33
C ASN A 328 -5.40 -16.82 6.32
N PRO A 329 -6.37 -17.72 6.58
CA PRO A 329 -7.48 -17.42 7.48
C PRO A 329 -7.05 -17.26 8.95
N SER A 330 -5.80 -17.61 9.28
CA SER A 330 -5.24 -17.43 10.63
C SER A 330 -4.74 -16.00 10.86
N VAL A 331 -4.59 -15.20 9.79
CA VAL A 331 -4.25 -13.79 9.87
C VAL A 331 -5.53 -12.99 9.75
N THR A 332 -6.05 -12.51 10.88
CA THR A 332 -7.24 -11.65 10.89
C THR A 332 -6.85 -10.21 10.53
N PRO A 333 -7.54 -9.56 9.58
CA PRO A 333 -7.32 -8.14 9.26
C PRO A 333 -7.48 -7.30 10.53
N GLY A 334 -6.41 -6.64 10.96
CA GLY A 334 -6.38 -5.83 12.19
C GLY A 334 -6.11 -6.58 13.50
N THR A 335 -5.71 -7.86 13.48
CA THR A 335 -5.25 -8.58 14.69
C THR A 335 -4.10 -9.55 14.42
N GLY A 336 -3.12 -9.13 13.61
CA GLY A 336 -1.81 -9.76 13.59
C GLY A 336 -1.08 -9.54 14.91
N GLY A 337 -1.25 -10.46 15.87
CA GLY A 337 -0.32 -10.67 16.99
C GLY A 337 -0.21 -9.57 18.05
N ALA A 338 -1.15 -9.57 19.01
CA ALA A 338 -0.99 -9.07 20.38
C ALA A 338 -0.51 -7.62 20.61
N GLY A 339 -1.47 -6.69 20.57
CA GLY A 339 -1.49 -5.54 21.48
C GLY A 339 -1.83 -4.18 20.84
N SER A 340 -3.07 -3.74 21.09
CA SER A 340 -3.63 -2.40 20.83
C SER A 340 -4.13 -2.09 19.40
N ALA A 341 -5.21 -1.31 19.37
CA ALA A 341 -6.04 -1.04 18.20
C ALA A 341 -5.28 -0.26 17.09
N PRO A 342 -5.76 -0.29 15.83
CA PRO A 342 -5.21 0.43 14.66
C PRO A 342 -4.72 1.88 14.88
N HIS A 343 -5.26 2.55 15.89
CA HIS A 343 -5.14 4.00 16.10
C HIS A 343 -4.77 4.32 17.55
N ALA A 344 -3.90 3.52 18.17
CA ALA A 344 -3.39 3.80 19.50
C ALA A 344 -2.54 5.10 19.52
N PRO A 345 -2.53 5.85 20.64
CA PRO A 345 -1.58 6.95 20.82
C PRO A 345 -0.13 6.45 20.71
N VAL A 346 0.74 7.27 20.11
CA VAL A 346 2.16 6.96 19.89
C VAL A 346 2.99 8.01 20.63
N GLY A 347 3.52 7.64 21.79
CA GLY A 347 4.15 8.60 22.69
C GLY A 347 3.19 9.73 23.08
N ASP A 348 3.59 10.99 22.83
CA ASP A 348 2.78 12.18 23.11
C ASP A 348 1.75 12.50 22.02
N PHE A 349 1.67 11.70 20.96
CA PHE A 349 0.80 11.97 19.82
C PHE A 349 -0.45 11.11 19.86
N GLN A 350 -1.58 11.74 19.55
CA GLN A 350 -2.88 11.10 19.39
C GLN A 350 -3.24 11.01 17.92
N TYR A 351 -3.66 9.82 17.48
CA TYR A 351 -4.22 9.64 16.15
C TYR A 351 -5.39 10.60 15.93
N GLN A 352 -5.42 11.24 14.77
CA GLN A 352 -6.51 12.15 14.40
C GLN A 352 -7.48 11.46 13.45
N SER A 353 -7.01 11.07 12.27
CA SER A 353 -7.78 10.40 11.23
C SER A 353 -6.86 10.03 10.06
N CYS A 354 -7.40 9.27 9.11
CA CYS A 354 -6.83 9.19 7.78
C CYS A 354 -6.95 10.56 7.10
N TRP A 355 -5.89 10.99 6.40
CA TRP A 355 -5.78 12.34 5.87
C TRP A 355 -5.32 12.34 4.42
N THR A 356 -5.91 13.20 3.60
CA THR A 356 -5.49 13.34 2.19
C THR A 356 -4.08 13.88 2.12
N ASP A 357 -3.26 13.37 1.22
CA ASP A 357 -1.95 13.93 0.86
C ASP A 357 -1.80 14.06 -0.66
N ASP A 358 -0.93 14.94 -1.13
CA ASP A 358 -0.67 15.15 -2.56
C ASP A 358 0.83 15.34 -2.78
N VAL A 359 1.40 14.61 -3.75
CA VAL A 359 2.84 14.62 -4.03
C VAL A 359 3.39 15.98 -4.47
N TYR A 360 2.53 16.85 -5.02
CA TYR A 360 2.84 18.20 -5.44
C TYR A 360 2.46 19.26 -4.40
N ASP A 361 1.53 18.95 -3.49
CA ASP A 361 1.10 19.84 -2.41
C ASP A 361 0.91 19.09 -1.07
N ARG A 362 2.05 18.62 -0.52
CA ARG A 362 2.09 17.82 0.72
C ARG A 362 1.33 18.47 1.87
N SER A 363 0.59 17.66 2.60
CA SER A 363 -0.20 18.05 3.77
C SER A 363 0.68 18.41 4.97
N LEU A 364 1.85 17.78 5.09
CA LEU A 364 2.91 18.09 6.05
C LEU A 364 4.19 18.45 5.28
N LYS A 365 4.64 19.72 5.37
CA LYS A 365 5.71 20.33 4.57
C LYS A 365 7.01 20.54 5.35
N GLY A 366 7.05 20.17 6.62
CA GLY A 366 8.21 20.33 7.49
C GLY A 366 9.28 19.25 7.25
N ALA A 367 9.74 18.62 8.31
CA ALA A 367 10.77 17.59 8.22
C ALA A 367 10.18 16.26 7.71
N SER A 368 10.96 15.49 6.95
CA SER A 368 10.54 14.16 6.50
C SER A 368 11.73 13.23 6.27
N TYR A 369 11.48 11.92 6.33
CA TYR A 369 12.39 10.87 5.88
C TYR A 369 11.61 9.64 5.41
N ALA A 370 12.29 8.74 4.69
CA ALA A 370 11.74 7.44 4.34
C ALA A 370 12.72 6.34 4.75
N ALA A 371 12.21 5.23 5.26
CA ALA A 371 13.02 4.09 5.69
C ALA A 371 12.23 2.78 5.59
N ASP A 372 12.88 1.71 5.14
CA ASP A 372 12.28 0.39 4.95
C ASP A 372 12.02 -0.35 6.28
N ASP A 373 12.42 0.22 7.41
CA ASP A 373 12.13 -0.22 8.77
C ASP A 373 11.24 0.77 9.52
N MET A 374 10.42 1.56 8.81
CA MET A 374 9.52 2.54 9.40
C MET A 374 8.58 1.93 10.46
N THR A 375 8.51 2.57 11.64
CA THR A 375 7.47 2.32 12.65
C THR A 375 6.81 3.63 13.06
N LEU A 376 5.65 3.55 13.72
CA LEU A 376 5.01 4.74 14.27
C LEU A 376 5.91 5.43 15.31
N GLU A 377 6.59 4.67 16.16
CA GLU A 377 7.49 5.18 17.19
C GLU A 377 8.72 5.86 16.60
N SER A 378 9.30 5.31 15.52
CA SER A 378 10.45 5.92 14.86
C SER A 378 10.06 7.25 14.22
N CYS A 379 8.87 7.34 13.61
CA CYS A 379 8.36 8.58 13.06
C CYS A 379 8.01 9.60 14.15
N ALA A 380 7.31 9.19 15.21
CA ALA A 380 6.97 10.05 16.34
C ALA A 380 8.21 10.61 17.05
N ALA A 381 9.25 9.78 17.21
CA ALA A 381 10.52 10.20 17.79
C ALA A 381 11.25 11.22 16.90
N PHE A 382 11.27 11.00 15.58
CA PHE A 382 11.84 11.96 14.63
C PHE A 382 11.08 13.29 14.62
N CYS A 383 9.75 13.23 14.74
CA CYS A 383 8.88 14.40 14.75
C CYS A 383 8.68 15.01 16.16
N SER A 384 9.55 14.71 17.13
CA SER A 384 9.35 15.12 18.52
C SER A 384 9.25 16.63 18.73
N ASP A 385 9.77 17.45 17.82
CA ASP A 385 9.72 18.92 17.91
C ASP A 385 8.56 19.55 17.12
N PHE A 386 7.70 18.71 16.51
CA PHE A 386 6.60 19.14 15.66
C PHE A 386 5.23 18.89 16.33
N THR A 387 4.23 19.62 15.86
CA THR A 387 2.84 19.48 16.34
C THR A 387 2.15 18.26 15.73
N TYR A 388 2.51 17.90 14.51
CA TYR A 388 1.96 16.76 13.78
C TYR A 388 3.07 15.88 13.27
N PHE A 389 2.79 14.58 13.24
CA PHE A 389 3.46 13.67 12.33
C PHE A 389 2.43 12.90 11.52
N GLY A 390 2.82 12.46 10.34
CA GLY A 390 2.04 11.57 9.50
C GLY A 390 2.95 10.53 8.86
N VAL A 391 2.43 9.32 8.71
CA VAL A 391 3.10 8.23 8.01
C VAL A 391 2.34 7.91 6.74
N GLU A 392 3.07 7.71 5.64
CA GLU A 392 2.55 7.44 4.30
C GLU A 392 3.27 6.25 3.66
N TYR A 393 2.55 5.55 2.78
CA TYR A 393 3.12 4.60 1.83
C TYR A 393 4.06 3.56 2.45
N SER A 394 3.67 3.05 3.63
CA SER A 394 4.35 2.04 4.45
C SER A 394 5.71 2.45 5.03
N ARG A 395 6.40 3.45 4.46
CA ARG A 395 7.82 3.71 4.71
C ARG A 395 8.17 5.18 4.90
N GLU A 396 7.23 6.09 4.72
CA GLU A 396 7.48 7.54 4.68
C GLU A 396 6.94 8.21 5.94
N CYS A 397 7.73 9.12 6.51
CA CYS A 397 7.41 9.88 7.71
C CYS A 397 7.52 11.37 7.42
N TYR A 398 6.51 12.12 7.83
CA TYR A 398 6.39 13.56 7.63
C TYR A 398 6.04 14.26 8.94
N CYS A 399 6.62 15.43 9.17
CA CYS A 399 6.38 16.25 10.35
C CYS A 399 6.02 17.68 9.93
N ASP A 400 5.11 18.32 10.67
CA ASP A 400 4.86 19.75 10.52
C ASP A 400 4.22 20.33 11.79
N ASN A 401 4.25 21.65 11.93
CA ASN A 401 3.45 22.37 12.91
C ASN A 401 2.04 22.69 12.41
N THR A 402 1.79 22.55 11.11
CA THR A 402 0.47 22.71 10.48
C THR A 402 0.13 21.53 9.56
N ALA A 403 -1.09 21.02 9.65
CA ALA A 403 -1.62 20.04 8.70
C ALA A 403 -2.54 20.74 7.68
N LEU A 404 -2.18 20.68 6.39
CA LEU A 404 -3.01 21.10 5.26
C LEU A 404 -3.81 19.90 4.74
N GLY A 405 -4.82 20.10 3.89
CA GLY A 405 -5.69 19.02 3.38
C GLY A 405 -6.92 18.75 4.26
N ALA A 406 -7.52 17.56 4.10
CA ALA A 406 -8.74 17.17 4.81
C ALA A 406 -8.72 15.69 5.22
N ALA A 407 -9.65 15.29 6.10
CA ALA A 407 -9.85 13.89 6.45
C ALA A 407 -10.30 13.07 5.22
N ALA A 408 -9.77 11.86 5.09
CA ALA A 408 -10.09 10.89 4.05
C ALA A 408 -10.90 9.71 4.62
N ASN A 409 -11.27 8.75 3.77
CA ASN A 409 -11.85 7.49 4.26
C ASN A 409 -10.78 6.72 5.03
N GLU A 410 -11.11 6.26 6.23
CA GLU A 410 -10.23 5.49 7.12
C GLU A 410 -9.66 4.24 6.44
N GLN A 411 -10.41 3.63 5.51
CA GLN A 411 -9.96 2.47 4.75
C GLN A 411 -8.81 2.78 3.79
N ASP A 412 -8.65 4.05 3.39
CA ASP A 412 -7.58 4.45 2.48
C ASP A 412 -6.21 4.53 3.19
N CYS A 413 -6.18 4.50 4.54
CA CYS A 413 -4.97 4.45 5.36
C CYS A 413 -4.74 3.04 5.94
N SER A 414 -4.69 2.06 5.04
CA SER A 414 -4.64 0.63 5.36
C SER A 414 -3.35 -0.06 4.89
N GLU A 415 -2.27 0.69 4.71
CA GLU A 415 -0.94 0.10 4.53
C GLU A 415 -0.26 -0.14 5.87
N LEU A 416 0.37 -1.30 6.05
CA LEU A 416 1.13 -1.60 7.27
C LEU A 416 2.51 -0.95 7.22
N CYS A 417 3.02 -0.53 8.37
CA CYS A 417 4.38 -0.01 8.48
C CYS A 417 5.39 -1.09 8.09
N MET A 418 6.39 -0.72 7.28
CA MET A 418 7.36 -1.70 6.76
C MET A 418 8.25 -2.29 7.87
N GLY A 419 8.53 -1.51 8.91
CA GLY A 419 9.22 -1.95 10.13
C GLY A 419 8.32 -2.46 11.25
N ASP A 420 7.00 -2.30 11.13
CA ASP A 420 6.03 -2.78 12.12
C ASP A 420 4.72 -3.23 11.46
N SER A 421 4.57 -4.54 11.29
CA SER A 421 3.36 -5.15 10.73
C SER A 421 2.11 -5.04 11.62
N ALA A 422 2.22 -4.55 12.86
CA ALA A 422 1.07 -4.36 13.74
C ALA A 422 0.41 -2.99 13.58
N SER A 423 1.06 -2.05 12.90
CA SER A 423 0.65 -0.65 12.81
C SER A 423 0.40 -0.20 11.38
N TRP A 424 -0.49 0.77 11.20
CA TRP A 424 -0.79 1.37 9.88
C TRP A 424 0.11 2.58 9.59
N CYS A 425 0.70 2.60 8.40
CA CYS A 425 1.56 3.65 7.85
C CYS A 425 1.02 4.22 6.53
N GLY A 426 -0.22 4.67 6.57
CA GLY A 426 -0.88 5.44 5.54
C GLY A 426 -1.40 4.61 4.39
N GLY A 427 -1.33 5.18 3.20
CA GLY A 427 -1.67 4.58 1.90
C GLY A 427 -1.24 5.52 0.78
N PRO A 428 -1.53 5.22 -0.50
CA PRO A 428 -1.12 6.09 -1.60
C PRO A 428 -1.82 7.44 -1.50
N SER A 429 -1.07 8.53 -1.31
CA SER A 429 -1.64 9.88 -1.12
C SER A 429 -2.53 9.98 0.12
N ARG A 430 -2.19 9.22 1.18
CA ARG A 430 -2.97 9.08 2.41
C ARG A 430 -2.09 8.95 3.64
N LEU A 431 -2.21 9.89 4.57
CA LEU A 431 -1.47 9.90 5.83
C LEU A 431 -2.33 9.34 6.97
N ASN A 432 -1.80 8.40 7.78
CA ASN A 432 -2.29 8.28 9.15
C ASN A 432 -1.74 9.50 9.92
N LEU A 433 -2.60 10.50 10.16
CA LEU A 433 -2.18 11.75 10.79
C LEU A 433 -2.29 11.65 12.32
N TYR A 434 -1.21 12.03 12.99
CA TYR A 434 -1.12 12.10 14.44
C TYR A 434 -0.83 13.54 14.88
N LYS A 435 -1.45 13.95 15.97
CA LYS A 435 -1.27 15.28 16.56
C LYS A 435 -0.75 15.16 17.97
N LYS A 436 0.27 15.93 18.30
CA LYS A 436 0.81 16.03 19.65
C LYS A 436 -0.30 16.50 20.58
N LYS A 437 -0.51 15.77 21.68
CA LYS A 437 -1.38 16.22 22.77
C LYS A 437 -0.89 17.63 23.16
N PRO A 438 -1.80 18.61 23.33
CA PRO A 438 -1.41 19.89 23.92
C PRO A 438 -0.63 19.59 25.20
N GLU A 439 0.53 20.21 25.35
CA GLU A 439 1.27 20.17 26.60
C GLU A 439 0.32 20.68 27.68
N GLU A 440 -0.24 19.74 28.43
CA GLU A 440 -1.02 20.03 29.62
C GLU A 440 -0.03 20.77 30.53
N PRO A 441 -0.33 22.01 30.98
CA PRO A 441 0.62 22.81 31.73
C PRO A 441 1.18 21.91 32.82
N GLU A 442 2.50 21.70 32.79
CA GLU A 442 3.22 20.79 33.66
C GLU A 442 2.62 20.94 35.07
N PRO A 443 1.88 19.93 35.59
CA PRO A 443 1.40 20.04 36.95
C PRO A 443 2.66 20.18 37.79
N GLU A 444 2.76 21.26 38.57
CA GLU A 444 3.87 21.43 39.50
C GLU A 444 4.08 20.10 40.23
N PRO A 445 5.33 19.61 40.33
CA PRO A 445 5.59 18.27 40.79
C PRO A 445 5.06 18.12 42.22
N THR A 446 3.88 17.54 42.37
CA THR A 446 3.42 17.06 43.66
C THR A 446 4.15 15.75 43.91
N SER A 447 4.91 15.75 44.98
CA SER A 447 5.93 14.79 45.35
C SER A 447 5.40 13.41 45.80
N ASP A 448 4.14 13.11 45.50
CA ASP A 448 3.43 11.94 46.05
C ASP A 448 3.47 10.71 45.13
N GLY A 449 4.45 10.63 44.22
CA GLY A 449 4.57 9.61 43.16
C GLY A 449 4.72 8.17 43.66
N CYS A 450 3.64 7.62 44.19
CA CYS A 450 3.56 6.24 44.64
C CYS A 450 3.39 5.28 43.45
N PRO A 451 3.87 4.04 43.58
CA PRO A 451 3.66 3.02 42.56
C PRO A 451 2.16 2.88 42.24
N GLY A 452 1.78 3.13 40.98
CA GLY A 452 0.40 3.04 40.48
C GLY A 452 -0.33 4.37 40.24
N SER A 453 0.20 5.51 40.70
CA SER A 453 -0.37 6.85 40.43
C SER A 453 0.59 7.79 39.71
N ALA A 454 1.87 7.42 39.57
CA ALA A 454 2.86 8.23 38.90
C ALA A 454 2.77 8.10 37.36
N PRO A 455 2.95 9.20 36.61
CA PRO A 455 3.00 9.15 35.15
C PRO A 455 4.20 8.30 34.68
N ALA A 456 4.04 7.60 33.55
CA ALA A 456 5.08 6.74 32.98
C ALA A 456 6.40 7.50 32.65
N SER A 457 6.34 8.83 32.60
CA SER A 457 7.45 9.74 32.33
C SER A 457 8.25 10.17 33.57
N ALA A 458 7.87 9.77 34.79
CA ALA A 458 8.60 10.13 36.00
C ALA A 458 9.99 9.47 36.05
N VAL A 459 11.04 10.29 36.15
CA VAL A 459 12.45 9.82 36.17
C VAL A 459 12.80 9.10 37.48
N LEU A 460 12.21 9.57 38.59
CA LEU A 460 12.36 9.02 39.94
C LEU A 460 10.97 8.89 40.58
N LEU A 461 10.71 7.76 41.21
CA LEU A 461 9.46 7.49 41.92
C LEU A 461 9.66 7.64 43.43
N ASN A 462 8.62 8.07 44.14
CA ASN A 462 8.61 8.19 45.61
C ASN A 462 9.84 8.94 46.17
N GLY A 463 10.23 10.06 45.54
CA GLY A 463 11.42 10.85 45.90
C GLY A 463 11.28 11.68 47.19
N ALA A 464 10.04 11.97 47.60
CA ALA A 464 9.74 12.61 48.88
C ALA A 464 9.26 11.63 49.96
N PHE A 465 9.30 10.31 49.70
CA PHE A 465 9.01 9.29 50.71
C PHE A 465 7.60 9.35 51.34
N GLU A 466 6.63 9.96 50.65
CA GLU A 466 5.26 10.14 51.14
C GLU A 466 4.42 8.86 51.11
N CYS A 467 4.87 7.86 50.35
CA CYS A 467 4.16 6.59 50.22
C CYS A 467 4.18 5.78 51.51
N ALA A 468 3.14 4.94 51.69
CA ALA A 468 3.04 4.06 52.85
C ALA A 468 4.16 3.00 52.90
N ALA A 469 4.71 2.64 51.74
CA ALA A 469 5.86 1.76 51.58
C ALA A 469 7.02 2.51 50.92
N LEU A 470 8.24 1.99 51.10
CA LEU A 470 9.45 2.51 50.46
C LEU A 470 9.56 2.15 48.97
N ASP A 471 8.68 1.28 48.46
CA ASP A 471 8.71 0.89 47.05
C ASP A 471 8.65 2.14 46.12
N PRO A 472 9.44 2.17 45.02
CA PRO A 472 10.31 1.12 44.49
C PRO A 472 11.78 1.20 44.97
N TRP A 473 12.08 1.87 46.08
CA TRP A 473 13.44 1.92 46.63
C TRP A 473 13.87 0.55 47.16
N VAL A 474 15.01 0.08 46.67
CA VAL A 474 15.64 -1.16 47.14
C VAL A 474 16.56 -0.84 48.30
N VAL A 475 16.32 -1.47 49.45
CA VAL A 475 17.13 -1.30 50.66
C VAL A 475 17.98 -2.56 50.91
N ASN A 476 19.29 -2.40 50.83
CA ASN A 476 20.27 -3.43 51.19
C ASN A 476 21.02 -3.02 52.46
N THR A 477 20.82 -3.75 53.55
CA THR A 477 21.53 -3.49 54.81
C THR A 477 22.13 -4.77 55.38
N ASN A 478 23.26 -4.66 56.08
CA ASN A 478 23.74 -5.72 56.96
C ASN A 478 23.11 -5.61 58.37
N VAL A 479 23.51 -6.51 59.29
CA VAL A 479 22.96 -6.60 60.65
C VAL A 479 23.09 -5.26 61.39
N GLY A 480 21.95 -4.70 61.84
CA GLY A 480 21.89 -3.50 62.68
C GLY A 480 21.47 -2.21 61.97
N GLY A 481 21.42 -2.17 60.63
CA GLY A 481 20.89 -1.02 59.89
C GLY A 481 19.37 -1.03 59.82
N GLN A 482 18.77 0.15 59.91
CA GLN A 482 17.32 0.37 59.86
C GLN A 482 17.02 1.52 58.90
N VAL A 483 15.99 1.32 58.09
CA VAL A 483 15.50 2.29 57.11
C VAL A 483 13.98 2.35 57.25
N THR A 484 13.42 3.53 57.50
CA THR A 484 11.98 3.71 57.71
C THR A 484 11.55 5.10 57.27
N ASN A 485 10.28 5.25 56.91
CA ASN A 485 9.66 6.56 56.74
C ASN A 485 9.26 7.10 58.11
N VAL A 486 9.58 8.35 58.41
CA VAL A 486 9.16 9.06 59.62
C VAL A 486 8.59 10.42 59.26
N ALA A 487 7.66 10.93 60.06
CA ALA A 487 7.18 12.31 59.91
C ALA A 487 8.19 13.31 60.50
N GLY A 488 8.19 14.54 59.97
CA GLY A 488 8.96 15.66 60.51
C GLY A 488 10.06 16.18 59.59
N SER A 489 9.87 16.09 58.27
CA SER A 489 10.77 16.69 57.28
C SER A 489 10.86 18.23 57.42
N LYS A 490 11.66 18.87 56.57
CA LYS A 490 11.86 20.34 56.49
C LYS A 490 10.55 21.14 56.44
N ASP A 491 9.49 20.58 55.87
CA ASP A 491 8.14 21.15 55.73
C ASP A 491 7.07 20.43 56.58
N GLY A 492 7.48 19.43 57.38
CA GLY A 492 6.58 18.60 58.20
C GLY A 492 6.04 17.34 57.51
N SER A 493 6.45 17.06 56.27
CA SER A 493 6.13 15.86 55.50
C SER A 493 6.82 14.59 56.06
N LYS A 494 6.59 13.43 55.43
CA LYS A 494 7.37 12.22 55.68
C LYS A 494 8.75 12.36 55.05
N MET A 495 9.71 11.65 55.62
CA MET A 495 11.09 11.62 55.15
C MET A 495 11.68 10.24 55.37
N LEU A 496 12.72 9.91 54.62
CA LEU A 496 13.51 8.71 54.82
C LEU A 496 14.43 8.91 56.02
N GLN A 497 14.25 8.10 57.07
CA GLN A 497 15.18 7.98 58.18
C GLN A 497 16.05 6.74 58.01
N VAL A 498 17.37 6.94 58.03
CA VAL A 498 18.38 5.88 57.98
C VAL A 498 19.19 5.93 59.27
N PHE A 499 19.24 4.83 60.02
CA PHE A 499 20.02 4.77 61.26
C PHE A 499 20.59 3.38 61.52
N SER A 500 21.65 3.32 62.32
CA SER A 500 22.22 2.08 62.84
C SER A 500 21.80 1.89 64.30
N ASN A 501 21.16 0.77 64.64
CA ASN A 501 20.77 0.45 66.01
C ASN A 501 21.95 -0.19 66.77
N PHE A 502 22.32 0.43 67.89
CA PHE A 502 23.49 0.10 68.70
C PHE A 502 23.32 -1.15 69.58
N TYR A 503 22.09 -1.64 69.79
CA TYR A 503 21.83 -2.57 70.89
C TYR A 503 22.17 -4.04 70.66
N GLN A 504 22.73 -4.45 69.51
CA GLN A 504 22.96 -5.87 69.23
C GLN A 504 24.36 -6.33 68.81
N GLU A 505 25.22 -5.62 68.06
CA GLU A 505 26.51 -6.22 67.63
C GLU A 505 27.70 -5.25 67.37
N TRP A 506 28.93 -5.77 67.59
CA TRP A 506 30.25 -5.11 67.48
C TRP A 506 30.75 -4.90 66.03
N LYS A 507 29.86 -4.58 65.07
CA LYS A 507 30.17 -4.60 63.63
C LYS A 507 29.86 -3.28 62.94
N ALA A 508 30.63 -2.94 61.92
CA ALA A 508 30.34 -1.82 61.02
C ALA A 508 29.03 -2.08 60.26
N THR A 509 28.18 -1.06 60.13
CA THR A 509 26.91 -1.15 59.40
C THR A 509 27.07 -0.56 58.02
N ASN A 510 26.68 -1.31 56.99
CA ASN A 510 26.65 -0.85 55.61
C ASN A 510 25.20 -0.87 55.13
N ILE A 511 24.68 0.31 54.78
CA ILE A 511 23.33 0.49 54.25
C ILE A 511 23.47 1.07 52.84
N ASN A 512 22.87 0.43 51.85
CA ASN A 512 22.81 0.89 50.47
C ASN A 512 21.35 0.91 50.02
N ILE A 513 20.85 2.10 49.75
CA ILE A 513 19.47 2.34 49.30
C ILE A 513 19.56 2.82 47.87
N TYR A 514 18.80 2.24 46.95
CA TYR A 514 18.88 2.66 45.55
C TYR A 514 17.58 2.52 44.78
N GLN A 515 17.49 3.27 43.69
CA GLN A 515 16.43 3.15 42.69
C GLN A 515 17.06 3.21 41.29
N ILE A 516 16.51 2.42 40.36
CA ILE A 516 16.84 2.56 38.94
C ILE A 516 16.00 3.70 38.38
N LEU A 517 16.67 4.66 37.74
CA LEU A 517 16.06 5.86 37.18
C LEU A 517 15.58 5.59 35.74
N HIS A 518 14.47 6.20 35.37
CA HIS A 518 13.92 6.14 34.02
C HIS A 518 14.51 7.30 33.19
N THR A 519 15.82 7.20 32.91
CA THR A 519 16.57 8.22 32.16
C THR A 519 16.74 7.86 30.69
N VAL A 520 16.82 8.89 29.85
CA VAL A 520 17.16 8.79 28.43
C VAL A 520 18.68 8.92 28.25
N PRO A 521 19.38 7.98 27.58
CA PRO A 521 20.82 8.09 27.32
C PRO A 521 21.18 9.41 26.61
N GLY A 522 22.24 10.07 27.07
CA GLY A 522 22.74 11.33 26.51
C GLY A 522 21.99 12.59 26.97
N GLN A 523 20.81 12.45 27.61
CA GLN A 523 20.08 13.58 28.16
C GLN A 523 20.72 14.06 29.48
N GLU A 524 20.88 15.37 29.64
CA GLU A 524 21.31 15.97 30.90
C GLU A 524 20.13 16.14 31.87
N TYR A 525 20.35 15.80 33.14
CA TYR A 525 19.37 15.93 34.21
C TYR A 525 19.95 16.73 35.37
N GLN A 526 19.11 17.52 36.02
CA GLN A 526 19.38 18.16 37.30
C GLN A 526 18.77 17.33 38.42
N LEU A 527 19.60 16.92 39.38
CA LEU A 527 19.18 16.23 40.60
C LEU A 527 19.34 17.17 41.80
N SER A 528 18.33 17.22 42.66
CA SER A 528 18.42 17.85 43.98
C SER A 528 17.79 17.00 45.07
N PHE A 529 18.26 17.15 46.31
CA PHE A 529 17.66 16.53 47.49
C PHE A 529 17.96 17.33 48.76
N ASP A 530 17.14 17.17 49.79
CA ASP A 530 17.33 17.73 51.11
C ASP A 530 17.84 16.65 52.09
N MET A 531 18.76 17.03 52.97
CA MET A 531 19.33 16.12 53.97
C MET A 531 19.65 16.80 55.30
N ALA A 532 19.38 16.11 56.41
CA ALA A 532 19.78 16.48 57.77
C ALA A 532 20.39 15.30 58.54
N MET A 533 21.10 15.56 59.64
CA MET A 533 21.65 14.51 60.52
C MET A 533 21.25 14.67 61.98
N GLY A 534 20.81 13.59 62.61
CA GLY A 534 20.33 13.52 63.99
C GLY A 534 21.39 13.40 65.09
N GLY A 535 22.66 13.67 64.78
CA GLY A 535 23.78 13.67 65.74
C GLY A 535 24.72 12.47 65.65
N GLY A 536 25.99 12.72 66.06
CA GLY A 536 27.12 11.79 66.07
C GLY A 536 28.03 11.91 64.83
N GLY A 537 29.35 11.86 65.06
CA GLY A 537 30.39 12.02 64.02
C GLY A 537 31.12 10.70 63.72
N GLY A 538 31.69 10.58 62.52
CA GLY A 538 32.53 9.43 62.12
C GLY A 538 31.93 8.49 61.08
N ASN A 539 30.69 8.71 60.63
CA ASN A 539 30.03 7.86 59.64
C ASN A 539 30.17 8.43 58.23
N ASN A 540 30.62 7.59 57.29
CA ASN A 540 30.78 7.99 55.89
C ASN A 540 29.47 7.79 55.15
N TRP A 541 28.99 8.82 54.49
CA TRP A 541 27.83 8.74 53.61
C TRP A 541 28.17 9.29 52.23
N ASN A 542 27.50 8.78 51.21
CA ASN A 542 27.59 9.33 49.87
C ASN A 542 26.30 9.10 49.06
N VAL A 543 26.03 10.03 48.14
CA VAL A 543 24.93 9.94 47.16
C VAL A 543 25.55 10.02 45.77
N ALA A 544 25.20 9.06 44.91
CA ALA A 544 25.77 8.90 43.58
C ALA A 544 24.71 8.45 42.56
N VAL A 545 24.90 8.81 41.28
CA VAL A 545 24.08 8.33 40.17
C VAL A 545 24.94 7.55 39.18
N GLY A 546 24.56 6.31 38.89
CA GLY A 546 25.27 5.44 37.95
C GLY A 546 26.70 5.13 38.43
N SER A 547 27.67 5.22 37.51
CA SER A 547 29.11 5.07 37.82
C SER A 547 29.82 6.40 38.09
N HIS A 548 29.08 7.50 38.21
CA HIS A 548 29.66 8.81 38.48
C HIS A 548 30.28 8.85 39.90
N ALA A 549 31.32 9.67 40.06
CA ALA A 549 31.84 9.97 41.39
C ALA A 549 30.71 10.51 42.29
N PRO A 550 30.68 10.17 43.60
CA PRO A 550 29.62 10.67 44.46
C PRO A 550 29.63 12.19 44.49
N PHE A 551 28.51 12.79 44.11
CA PHE A 551 28.38 14.24 44.00
C PHE A 551 28.05 14.90 45.34
N ALA A 552 27.59 14.11 46.31
CA ALA A 552 27.51 14.51 47.71
C ALA A 552 28.11 13.41 48.58
N SER A 553 29.03 13.78 49.47
CA SER A 553 29.60 12.86 50.47
C SER A 553 30.06 13.63 51.70
N GLY A 554 30.17 12.94 52.83
CA GLY A 554 30.63 13.55 54.06
C GLY A 554 30.87 12.57 55.20
N ASN A 555 31.50 13.07 56.27
CA ASN A 555 31.81 12.31 57.48
C ASN A 555 31.55 13.06 58.81
N SER A 556 31.03 14.29 58.73
CA SER A 556 30.81 15.20 59.86
C SER A 556 29.33 15.54 60.03
N GLY A 557 28.80 15.54 61.25
CA GLY A 557 27.39 15.79 61.55
C GLY A 557 26.99 17.28 61.53
N TRP A 558 25.77 17.56 61.06
CA TRP A 558 25.07 18.85 61.16
C TRP A 558 23.57 18.60 61.38
N SER A 559 22.93 19.37 62.27
CA SER A 559 21.52 19.20 62.62
C SER A 559 20.56 19.82 61.61
N ASP A 560 21.00 20.86 60.89
CA ASP A 560 20.13 21.63 60.01
C ASP A 560 20.00 20.98 58.63
N TRP A 561 18.82 21.14 58.02
CA TRP A 561 18.56 20.70 56.65
C TRP A 561 19.44 21.46 55.65
N LYS A 562 20.06 20.71 54.74
CA LYS A 562 20.82 21.24 53.61
C LYS A 562 20.29 20.68 52.30
N THR A 563 20.20 21.54 51.30
CA THR A 563 19.87 21.15 49.93
C THR A 563 21.14 20.89 49.15
N PHE A 564 21.20 19.73 48.51
CA PHE A 564 22.26 19.34 47.58
C PHE A 564 21.69 19.38 46.17
N SER A 565 22.49 19.81 45.20
CA SER A 565 22.10 19.80 43.79
C SER A 565 23.30 19.52 42.89
N THR A 566 23.07 18.80 41.80
CA THR A 566 24.06 18.49 40.78
C THR A 566 23.39 18.31 39.42
N THR A 567 24.18 18.30 38.35
CA THR A 567 23.74 17.83 37.03
C THR A 567 24.50 16.57 36.66
N PHE A 568 23.87 15.69 35.89
CA PHE A 568 24.52 14.51 35.33
C PHE A 568 23.97 14.21 33.93
N THR A 569 24.83 13.69 33.06
CA THR A 569 24.42 13.14 31.76
C THR A 569 24.07 11.68 31.95
N ALA A 570 22.85 11.30 31.60
CA ALA A 570 22.37 9.94 31.76
C ALA A 570 23.02 8.97 30.77
N VAL A 571 23.26 7.74 31.20
CA VAL A 571 23.65 6.63 30.30
C VAL A 571 22.50 5.67 30.01
N GLY A 572 21.33 5.91 30.60
CA GLY A 572 20.16 5.04 30.51
C GLY A 572 20.11 4.03 31.66
N SER A 573 18.95 3.89 32.29
CA SER A 573 18.76 3.04 33.48
C SER A 573 19.74 3.34 34.61
N ASP A 574 20.09 4.62 34.78
CA ASP A 574 21.04 5.08 35.79
C ASP A 574 20.58 4.67 37.20
N LYS A 575 21.51 4.33 38.10
CA LYS A 575 21.17 3.93 39.47
C LYS A 575 21.46 5.07 40.45
N LEU A 576 20.44 5.70 41.01
CA LEU A 576 20.60 6.61 42.15
C LEU A 576 20.82 5.77 43.41
N SER A 577 21.97 5.95 44.05
CA SER A 577 22.39 5.19 45.24
C SER A 577 22.72 6.12 46.41
N LEU A 578 22.20 5.78 47.59
CA LEU A 578 22.54 6.37 48.87
C LEU A 578 23.29 5.31 49.69
N GLN A 579 24.55 5.56 49.99
CA GLN A 579 25.41 4.63 50.72
C GLN A 579 25.80 5.20 52.08
N PHE A 580 25.71 4.37 53.11
CA PHE A 580 26.07 4.69 54.48
C PHE A 580 26.96 3.60 55.02
N ASN A 581 28.15 3.99 55.45
CA ASN A 581 29.11 3.09 56.08
C ASN A 581 29.40 3.65 57.47
N SER A 582 28.89 2.98 58.50
CA SER A 582 29.19 3.35 59.87
C SER A 582 30.51 2.76 60.33
N VAL A 583 31.31 3.56 61.02
CA VAL A 583 32.49 3.05 61.72
C VAL A 583 32.07 2.46 63.06
N GLN A 584 32.87 1.55 63.61
CA GLN A 584 32.61 1.00 64.94
C GLN A 584 32.48 2.15 65.97
N TRP A 585 31.48 2.05 66.86
CA TRP A 585 31.17 3.04 67.91
C TRP A 585 30.59 4.38 67.47
N ALA A 586 30.27 4.56 66.19
CA ALA A 586 29.62 5.78 65.72
C ALA A 586 28.11 5.59 65.59
N TYR A 587 27.34 6.49 66.21
CA TYR A 587 25.91 6.64 65.99
C TYR A 587 25.69 7.76 64.99
N ALA A 588 24.90 7.53 63.94
CA ALA A 588 24.31 8.62 63.19
C ALA A 588 22.94 8.21 62.68
N THR A 589 22.04 9.17 62.71
CA THR A 589 20.78 9.12 61.99
C THR A 589 20.87 10.12 60.85
N PHE A 590 20.53 9.67 59.65
CA PHE A 590 20.43 10.51 58.48
C PHE A 590 18.97 10.64 58.08
N TYR A 591 18.59 11.84 57.67
CA TYR A 591 17.27 12.16 57.19
C TYR A 591 17.39 12.66 55.77
N PHE A 592 16.55 12.15 54.87
CA PHE A 592 16.50 12.59 53.48
C PHE A 592 15.08 12.86 53.04
N ASP A 593 14.94 13.87 52.21
CA ASP A 593 13.68 14.21 51.60
C ASP A 593 13.86 14.94 50.26
N ASN A 594 12.78 15.13 49.51
CA ASN A 594 12.70 15.97 48.32
C ASN A 594 13.73 15.61 47.23
N PHE A 595 13.92 14.33 46.96
CA PHE A 595 14.66 13.93 45.76
C PHE A 595 13.86 14.31 44.52
N VAL A 596 14.43 15.20 43.72
CA VAL A 596 13.84 15.73 42.49
C VAL A 596 14.85 15.57 41.36
N ILE A 597 14.43 14.94 40.26
CA ILE A 597 15.23 14.81 39.03
C ILE A 597 14.46 15.43 37.87
N LYS A 598 15.03 16.45 37.23
CA LYS A 598 14.42 17.17 36.11
C LYS A 598 15.31 17.10 34.88
N LYS A 599 14.73 17.00 33.69
CA LYS A 599 15.47 17.15 32.42
C LYS A 599 15.99 18.58 32.33
N VAL A 600 17.26 18.75 31.97
CA VAL A 600 17.80 20.06 31.59
C VAL A 600 17.46 20.28 30.12
N ALA A 601 16.73 21.36 29.82
CA ALA A 601 16.44 21.72 28.44
C ALA A 601 17.75 21.97 27.67
N ALA A 602 17.87 21.42 26.46
CA ALA A 602 19.02 21.66 25.62
C ALA A 602 19.13 23.18 25.36
N THR A 603 20.24 23.79 25.78
CA THR A 603 20.54 25.16 25.39
C THR A 603 20.70 25.18 23.87
N GLN A 604 19.76 25.82 23.17
CA GLN A 604 19.95 26.18 21.76
C GLN A 604 21.27 26.95 21.67
N ALA A 605 22.26 26.38 20.99
CA ALA A 605 23.46 27.12 20.62
C ALA A 605 23.03 28.30 19.73
N PRO A 606 23.57 29.50 19.94
CA PRO A 606 23.17 30.70 19.21
C PRO A 606 23.42 30.62 17.70
#